data_AF-A0A3P9CI15-F1
#
_entry.id   AF-A0A3P9CI15-F1
#
_cell.length_a   1.000
_cell.length_b   1.000
_cell.length_c   1.000
_cell.angle_alpha   90.00
_cell.angle_beta   90.00
_cell.angle_gamma   90.00
#
_symmetry.space_group_name_H-M   'P 1'
#
loop_
_entity.id
_entity.type
_entity.pdbx_description
1 polymer ?
#
loop_
_entity_poly.entity_id
_entity_poly.type
_entity_poly.pdbx_seq_one_letter_code
_entity_poly.pdbx_strand_id
1 'polypeptide(L)'
;MSEGEVFHEKQRLELCAIHALNNVLQERVFTKETADDICKRLAPQCVVNPHRSVLGTGNYDVNVIMAALQSRELAAVWWDKRREVENLCMSKVQGFILNVPSRVSLGIVSLPLRRRHWLAVRQVSGQYYNLDSKLKSPVCIGGEAELRTFLTEQLSQDVAEMLLVVRREVEEDGSWLNADSKK
;
A
#
# COMPACT_ATOMS: atom_id res chain seq x y z
N MET A 1 -8.70 12.65 -19.68
CA MET A 1 -7.89 12.88 -18.47
C MET A 1 -6.54 13.38 -18.96
N SER A 2 -6.15 14.59 -18.57
CA SER A 2 -4.89 15.22 -19.01
C SER A 2 -3.70 14.39 -18.54
N GLU A 3 -2.74 14.13 -19.43
CA GLU A 3 -1.43 13.58 -19.07
C GLU A 3 -0.81 14.49 -17.99
N GLY A 4 -0.78 14.03 -16.74
CA GLY A 4 -0.13 14.75 -15.63
C GLY A 4 -0.94 14.93 -14.35
N GLU A 5 -2.22 14.56 -14.29
CA GLU A 5 -2.96 14.61 -13.02
C GLU A 5 -2.70 13.34 -12.19
N VAL A 6 -2.13 13.51 -10.98
CA VAL A 6 -1.88 12.42 -10.04
C VAL A 6 -3.19 12.03 -9.36
N PHE A 7 -3.66 10.80 -9.58
CA PHE A 7 -4.85 10.30 -8.92
C PHE A 7 -4.61 10.16 -7.41
N HIS A 8 -5.52 10.70 -6.60
CA HIS A 8 -5.47 10.64 -5.14
C HIS A 8 -6.85 10.53 -4.52
N GLU A 9 -7.13 9.35 -3.98
CA GLU A 9 -8.30 9.07 -3.17
C GLU A 9 -8.00 9.33 -1.69
N LYS A 10 -8.77 10.26 -1.11
CA LYS A 10 -8.67 10.65 0.30
C LYS A 10 -9.42 9.69 1.20
N GLN A 11 -8.91 9.54 2.42
CA GLN A 11 -9.43 8.60 3.38
C GLN A 11 -10.88 8.92 3.76
N ARG A 12 -11.72 7.89 3.70
CA ARG A 12 -13.04 7.89 4.32
C ARG A 12 -13.12 6.75 5.31
N LEU A 13 -13.51 7.04 6.54
CA LEU A 13 -13.66 6.05 7.62
C LEU A 13 -12.35 5.23 7.83
N GLU A 14 -12.45 3.92 8.00
CA GLU A 14 -11.32 3.00 8.20
C GLU A 14 -10.93 2.26 6.89
N LEU A 15 -11.16 2.87 5.72
CA LEU A 15 -10.95 2.23 4.41
C LEU A 15 -9.53 2.45 3.83
N CYS A 16 -8.53 2.71 4.67
CA CYS A 16 -7.17 3.04 4.23
C CYS A 16 -6.55 1.98 3.27
N ALA A 17 -6.85 0.69 3.47
CA ALA A 17 -6.41 -0.38 2.55
C ALA A 17 -6.94 -0.20 1.12
N ILE A 18 -8.22 0.14 0.97
CA ILE A 18 -8.85 0.38 -0.35
C ILE A 18 -8.23 1.61 -1.01
N HIS A 19 -8.07 2.69 -0.24
CA HIS A 19 -7.49 3.91 -0.77
C HIS A 19 -6.02 3.71 -1.15
N ALA A 20 -5.26 2.93 -0.39
CA ALA A 20 -3.90 2.55 -0.77
C ALA A 20 -3.89 1.76 -2.09
N LEU A 21 -4.78 0.77 -2.27
CA LEU A 21 -4.92 0.03 -3.53
C LEU A 21 -5.27 0.95 -4.71
N ASN A 22 -6.27 1.81 -4.57
CA ASN A 22 -6.66 2.72 -5.65
C ASN A 22 -5.57 3.74 -5.97
N ASN A 23 -4.91 4.27 -4.96
CA ASN A 23 -3.82 5.23 -5.11
C ASN A 23 -2.60 4.60 -5.78
N VAL A 24 -2.18 3.39 -5.39
CA VAL A 24 -1.03 2.73 -6.03
C VAL A 24 -1.30 2.33 -7.48
N LEU A 25 -2.57 2.00 -7.79
CA LEU A 25 -3.04 1.68 -9.14
C LEU A 25 -3.36 2.91 -9.98
N GLN A 26 -3.37 4.11 -9.38
CA GLN A 26 -3.73 5.37 -10.02
C GLN A 26 -5.13 5.36 -10.68
N GLU A 27 -6.06 4.61 -10.09
CA GLU A 27 -7.40 4.42 -10.60
C GLU A 27 -8.35 4.02 -9.46
N ARG A 28 -9.60 4.49 -9.50
CA ARG A 28 -10.62 4.07 -8.52
C ARG A 28 -11.23 2.72 -8.92
N VAL A 29 -10.54 1.64 -8.59
CA VAL A 29 -10.91 0.27 -8.97
C VAL A 29 -11.71 -0.42 -7.87
N PHE A 30 -11.29 -0.25 -6.62
CA PHE A 30 -11.87 -0.93 -5.48
C PHE A 30 -12.78 0.00 -4.69
N THR A 31 -13.95 -0.50 -4.34
CA THR A 31 -14.89 0.13 -3.41
C THR A 31 -15.05 -0.74 -2.17
N LYS A 32 -15.72 -0.21 -1.15
CA LYS A 32 -16.05 -0.96 0.06
C LYS A 32 -16.79 -2.26 -0.28
N GLU A 33 -17.73 -2.18 -1.21
CA GLU A 33 -18.55 -3.32 -1.65
C GLU A 33 -17.66 -4.41 -2.26
N THR A 34 -16.75 -4.04 -3.18
CA THR A 34 -15.82 -5.00 -3.79
C THR A 34 -14.85 -5.60 -2.77
N ALA A 35 -14.37 -4.81 -1.80
CA ALA A 35 -13.50 -5.30 -0.73
C ALA A 35 -14.24 -6.25 0.22
N ASP A 36 -15.50 -5.95 0.54
CA ASP A 36 -16.36 -6.82 1.33
C ASP A 36 -16.65 -8.15 0.61
N ASP A 37 -16.78 -8.14 -0.71
CA ASP A 37 -16.93 -9.36 -1.50
C ASP A 37 -15.63 -10.18 -1.58
N ILE A 38 -14.47 -9.53 -1.65
CA ILE A 38 -13.16 -10.18 -1.47
C ILE A 38 -13.10 -10.87 -0.11
N CYS A 39 -13.49 -10.18 0.97
CA CYS A 39 -13.52 -10.74 2.32
C CYS A 39 -14.42 -11.99 2.40
N LYS A 40 -15.62 -11.95 1.83
CA LYS A 40 -16.54 -13.10 1.81
C LYS A 40 -15.94 -14.30 1.07
N ARG A 41 -15.25 -14.08 -0.04
CA ARG A 41 -14.58 -15.16 -0.79
C ARG A 41 -13.41 -15.77 -0.03
N LEU A 42 -12.67 -14.96 0.73
CA LEU A 42 -11.55 -15.45 1.57
C LEU A 42 -12.03 -16.28 2.76
N ALA A 43 -13.23 -16.00 3.29
CA ALA A 43 -13.81 -16.71 4.43
C ALA A 43 -15.30 -17.04 4.21
N PRO A 44 -15.64 -17.95 3.28
CA PRO A 44 -17.02 -18.19 2.85
C PRO A 44 -17.88 -18.87 3.93
N GLN A 45 -17.25 -19.53 4.91
CA GLN A 45 -17.92 -20.28 5.97
C GLN A 45 -18.04 -19.50 7.29
N CYS A 46 -17.59 -18.24 7.32
CA CYS A 46 -17.51 -17.46 8.55
C CYS A 46 -18.64 -16.42 8.63
N VAL A 47 -19.47 -16.51 9.67
CA VAL A 47 -20.54 -15.51 9.96
C VAL A 47 -19.92 -14.17 10.39
N VAL A 48 -18.80 -14.21 11.12
CA VAL A 48 -17.96 -13.05 11.43
C VAL A 48 -16.71 -13.13 10.56
N ASN A 49 -16.52 -12.14 9.70
CA ASN A 49 -15.40 -12.15 8.76
C ASN A 49 -14.11 -11.67 9.47
N PRO A 50 -13.04 -12.50 9.53
CA PRO A 50 -11.82 -12.14 10.25
C PRO A 50 -10.98 -11.07 9.54
N HIS A 51 -11.26 -10.77 8.27
CA HIS A 51 -10.46 -9.88 7.42
C HIS A 51 -10.97 -8.43 7.41
N ARG A 52 -11.94 -8.09 8.26
CA ARG A 52 -12.48 -6.73 8.45
C ARG A 52 -12.98 -6.51 9.87
N SER A 53 -13.14 -5.24 10.26
CA SER A 53 -13.79 -4.90 11.53
C SER A 53 -15.20 -5.50 11.62
N VAL A 54 -15.53 -6.10 12.77
CA VAL A 54 -16.84 -6.74 13.05
C VAL A 54 -18.02 -5.78 12.83
N LEU A 55 -17.80 -4.48 13.05
CA LEU A 55 -18.80 -3.42 12.84
C LEU A 55 -18.96 -3.01 11.36
N GLY A 56 -18.24 -3.62 10.42
CA GLY A 56 -18.34 -3.33 8.99
C GLY A 56 -17.90 -1.91 8.60
N THR A 57 -17.08 -1.26 9.44
CA THR A 57 -16.56 0.11 9.26
C THR A 57 -15.38 0.20 8.30
N GLY A 58 -14.78 -0.94 7.94
CA GLY A 58 -13.53 -1.04 7.19
C GLY A 58 -12.46 -1.81 7.97
N ASN A 59 -11.21 -1.36 7.86
CA ASN A 59 -10.00 -1.95 8.45
C ASN A 59 -9.67 -3.33 7.88
N TYR A 60 -9.48 -3.37 6.56
CA TYR A 60 -9.11 -4.59 5.85
C TYR A 60 -7.66 -4.98 6.15
N ASP A 61 -7.44 -6.28 6.31
CA ASP A 61 -6.10 -6.84 6.51
C ASP A 61 -5.33 -6.99 5.18
N VAL A 62 -4.10 -7.49 5.28
CA VAL A 62 -3.22 -7.69 4.14
C VAL A 62 -3.73 -8.73 3.14
N ASN A 63 -4.54 -9.70 3.55
CA ASN A 63 -5.06 -10.74 2.65
C ASN A 63 -6.03 -10.14 1.64
N VAL A 64 -6.81 -9.14 2.06
CA VAL A 64 -7.68 -8.38 1.16
C VAL A 64 -6.86 -7.61 0.13
N ILE A 65 -5.74 -7.00 0.54
CA ILE A 65 -4.81 -6.30 -0.37
C ILE A 65 -4.22 -7.28 -1.39
N MET A 66 -3.72 -8.43 -0.94
CA MET A 66 -3.15 -9.46 -1.80
C MET A 66 -4.18 -10.00 -2.81
N ALA A 67 -5.37 -10.36 -2.35
CA ALA A 67 -6.44 -10.85 -3.21
C ALA A 67 -6.95 -9.81 -4.21
N ALA A 68 -7.00 -8.53 -3.81
CA ALA A 68 -7.35 -7.42 -4.69
C ALA A 68 -6.31 -7.28 -5.83
N LEU A 69 -5.02 -7.26 -5.50
CA LEU A 69 -3.95 -7.17 -6.50
C LEU A 69 -3.95 -8.39 -7.44
N GLN A 70 -4.18 -9.60 -6.90
CA GLN A 70 -4.27 -10.81 -7.71
C GLN A 70 -5.39 -10.75 -8.75
N SER A 71 -6.53 -10.13 -8.42
CA SER A 71 -7.62 -9.93 -9.40
C SER A 71 -7.28 -8.99 -10.57
N ARG A 72 -6.16 -8.27 -10.47
CA ARG A 72 -5.61 -7.35 -11.47
C ARG A 72 -4.33 -7.89 -12.12
N GLU A 73 -4.05 -9.19 -12.00
CA GLU A 73 -2.82 -9.84 -12.49
C GLU A 73 -1.53 -9.25 -11.89
N LEU A 74 -1.64 -8.72 -10.67
CA LEU A 74 -0.53 -8.21 -9.88
C LEU A 74 -0.30 -9.09 -8.65
N ALA A 75 0.82 -8.86 -8.00
CA ALA A 75 1.23 -9.51 -6.76
C ALA A 75 1.72 -8.49 -5.73
N ALA A 76 1.64 -8.89 -4.46
CA ALA A 76 2.21 -8.15 -3.34
C ALA A 76 3.34 -8.96 -2.71
N VAL A 77 4.57 -8.56 -2.99
CA VAL A 77 5.77 -9.18 -2.41
C VAL A 77 6.10 -8.50 -1.09
N TRP A 78 6.30 -9.28 -0.03
CA TRP A 78 6.71 -8.73 1.25
C TRP A 78 8.18 -8.32 1.24
N TRP A 79 8.47 -7.08 1.59
CA TRP A 79 9.85 -6.64 1.73
C TRP A 79 10.45 -7.13 3.05
N ASP A 80 11.59 -7.82 2.95
CA ASP A 80 12.38 -8.20 4.12
C ASP A 80 13.18 -6.99 4.62
N LYS A 81 12.77 -6.40 5.74
CA LYS A 81 13.43 -5.25 6.36
C LYS A 81 14.91 -5.45 6.71
N ARG A 82 15.37 -6.70 6.78
CA ARG A 82 16.78 -7.00 7.03
C ARG A 82 17.66 -6.70 5.82
N ARG A 83 17.05 -6.46 4.65
CA ARG A 83 17.73 -6.06 3.42
C ARG A 83 17.75 -4.55 3.28
N GLU A 84 18.84 -4.06 2.71
CA GLU A 84 18.97 -2.65 2.32
C GLU A 84 18.06 -2.35 1.12
N VAL A 85 17.40 -1.19 1.15
CA VAL A 85 16.43 -0.72 0.13
C VAL A 85 17.13 -0.58 -1.23
N GLU A 86 18.44 -0.33 -1.22
CA GLU A 86 19.42 -0.30 -2.30
C GLU A 86 19.33 -1.55 -3.20
N ASN A 87 18.97 -2.69 -2.60
CA ASN A 87 18.82 -3.95 -3.30
C ASN A 87 17.53 -4.05 -4.14
N LEU A 88 16.60 -3.10 -4.01
CA LEU A 88 15.39 -3.05 -4.83
C LEU A 88 15.70 -2.64 -6.27
N CYS A 89 15.12 -3.40 -7.20
CA CYS A 89 15.04 -3.03 -8.60
C CYS A 89 13.78 -2.17 -8.83
N MET A 90 13.91 -0.86 -8.62
CA MET A 90 12.77 0.09 -8.67
C MET A 90 12.00 0.03 -9.99
N SER A 91 12.70 -0.15 -11.12
CA SER A 91 12.09 -0.27 -12.46
C SER A 91 11.13 -1.45 -12.63
N LYS A 92 11.23 -2.47 -11.77
CA LYS A 92 10.35 -3.66 -11.77
C LYS A 92 9.18 -3.52 -10.80
N VAL A 93 9.22 -2.52 -9.92
CA VAL A 93 8.20 -2.28 -8.90
C VAL A 93 7.20 -1.26 -9.41
N GLN A 94 5.95 -1.68 -9.52
CA GLN A 94 4.87 -0.82 -9.97
C GLN A 94 4.45 0.20 -8.90
N GLY A 95 4.64 -0.10 -7.62
CA GLY A 95 4.43 0.82 -6.52
C GLY A 95 4.61 0.13 -5.17
N PHE A 96 4.43 0.88 -4.09
CA PHE A 96 4.65 0.39 -2.73
C PHE A 96 3.41 0.62 -1.89
N ILE A 97 3.07 -0.36 -1.06
CA ILE A 97 2.07 -0.22 -0.01
C ILE A 97 2.78 -0.40 1.32
N LEU A 98 2.73 0.62 2.17
CA LEU A 98 3.33 0.58 3.49
C LEU A 98 2.24 0.45 4.56
N ASN A 99 2.51 -0.35 5.58
CA ASN A 99 1.73 -0.41 6.81
C ASN A 99 2.54 0.28 7.90
N VAL A 100 2.15 1.47 8.31
CA VAL A 100 2.92 2.27 9.27
C VAL A 100 2.08 2.62 10.50
N PRO A 101 2.69 2.81 11.68
CA PRO A 101 1.95 3.28 12.84
C PRO A 101 1.54 4.74 12.60
N SER A 102 0.26 5.02 12.74
CA SER A 102 -0.33 6.33 12.52
C SER A 102 -1.16 6.76 13.71
N ARG A 103 -1.07 8.05 14.06
CA ARG A 103 -1.89 8.63 15.14
C ARG A 103 -3.35 8.65 14.72
N VAL A 104 -4.24 8.36 15.67
CA VAL A 104 -5.68 8.50 15.46
C VAL A 104 -6.06 9.97 15.72
N SER A 105 -6.73 10.60 14.76
CA SER A 105 -7.26 11.95 14.90
C SER A 105 -8.77 11.91 15.14
N LEU A 106 -9.24 12.56 16.19
CA LEU A 106 -10.65 12.84 16.43
C LEU A 106 -10.87 14.35 16.26
N GLY A 107 -11.27 14.77 15.06
CA GLY A 107 -11.30 16.18 14.68
C GLY A 107 -9.89 16.81 14.73
N ILE A 108 -9.73 17.86 15.52
CA ILE A 108 -8.45 18.59 15.68
C ILE A 108 -7.54 17.91 16.71
N VAL A 109 -8.07 16.97 17.51
CA VAL A 109 -7.33 16.32 18.60
C VAL A 109 -6.68 15.03 18.10
N SER A 110 -5.35 14.94 18.20
CA SER A 110 -4.64 13.67 18.00
C SER A 110 -4.63 12.88 19.31
N LEU A 111 -5.20 11.68 19.30
CA LEU A 111 -5.18 10.78 20.45
C LEU A 111 -3.79 10.13 20.59
N PRO A 112 -3.34 9.83 21.83
CA PRO A 112 -2.07 9.14 22.08
C PRO A 112 -2.08 7.65 21.70
N LEU A 113 -3.10 7.19 20.97
CA LEU A 113 -3.19 5.84 20.44
C LEU A 113 -2.65 5.78 19.01
N ARG A 114 -1.73 4.84 18.76
CA ARG A 114 -1.25 4.52 17.41
C ARG A 114 -2.04 3.34 16.87
N ARG A 115 -2.48 3.44 15.61
CA ARG A 115 -3.08 2.34 14.86
C ARG A 115 -2.29 2.11 13.58
N ARG A 116 -2.34 0.88 13.07
CA ARG A 116 -1.79 0.55 11.77
C ARG A 116 -2.55 1.30 10.67
N HIS A 117 -1.82 1.71 9.64
CA HIS A 117 -2.35 2.52 8.55
C HIS A 117 -1.67 2.16 7.24
N TRP A 118 -2.48 1.88 6.24
CA TRP A 118 -2.02 1.61 4.89
C TRP A 118 -1.86 2.91 4.12
N LEU A 119 -0.67 3.15 3.56
CA LEU A 119 -0.41 4.24 2.63
C LEU A 119 0.24 3.70 1.35
N ALA A 120 0.04 4.41 0.25
CA ALA A 120 0.60 4.06 -1.05
C ALA A 120 1.69 5.04 -1.46
N VAL A 121 2.70 4.52 -2.15
CA VAL A 121 3.71 5.31 -2.87
C VAL A 121 3.76 4.83 -4.31
N ARG A 122 3.79 5.77 -5.25
CA ARG A 122 3.73 5.45 -6.67
C ARG A 122 4.49 6.46 -7.52
N GLN A 123 5.17 5.96 -8.56
CA GLN A 123 5.73 6.80 -9.62
C GLN A 123 4.63 7.22 -10.60
N VAL A 124 4.55 8.52 -10.86
CA VAL A 124 3.68 9.13 -11.86
C VAL A 124 4.51 10.17 -12.62
N SER A 125 4.54 10.07 -13.95
CA SER A 125 5.30 11.01 -14.80
C SER A 125 6.77 11.18 -14.37
N GLY A 126 7.42 10.08 -13.99
CA GLY A 126 8.85 10.06 -13.60
C GLY A 126 9.14 10.38 -12.12
N GLN A 127 8.19 10.95 -11.39
CA GLN A 127 8.37 11.33 -9.99
C GLN A 127 7.58 10.40 -9.05
N TYR A 128 8.15 10.09 -7.89
CA TYR A 128 7.46 9.36 -6.83
C TYR A 128 6.64 10.28 -5.95
N TYR A 129 5.45 9.83 -5.58
CA TYR A 129 4.53 10.56 -4.72
C TYR A 129 4.15 9.72 -3.51
N ASN A 130 4.13 10.35 -2.34
CA ASN A 130 3.41 9.87 -1.19
C ASN A 130 1.91 10.12 -1.40
N LEU A 131 1.17 9.04 -1.52
CA LEU A 131 -0.27 9.02 -1.75
C LEU A 131 -1.02 8.51 -0.51
N ASP A 132 -0.51 8.81 0.68
CA ASP A 132 -1.25 8.62 1.90
C ASP A 132 -2.62 9.29 1.79
N SER A 133 -3.67 8.50 1.96
CA SER A 133 -5.06 8.93 1.89
C SER A 133 -5.42 9.96 2.98
N LYS A 134 -4.62 10.09 4.05
CA LYS A 134 -4.78 11.14 5.07
C LYS A 134 -4.30 12.52 4.62
N LEU A 135 -3.52 12.61 3.55
CA LEU A 135 -3.00 13.88 3.05
C LEU A 135 -4.10 14.69 2.34
N LYS A 136 -3.94 16.02 2.33
CA LYS A 136 -4.84 16.90 1.58
C LYS A 136 -4.64 16.82 0.06
N SER A 137 -3.47 16.39 -0.38
CA SER A 137 -3.07 16.23 -1.78
C SER A 137 -1.84 15.30 -1.83
N PRO A 138 -1.50 14.72 -3.00
CA PRO A 138 -0.23 14.03 -3.21
C PRO A 138 0.95 14.89 -2.78
N VAL A 139 1.91 14.28 -2.10
CA VAL A 139 3.18 14.94 -1.76
C VAL A 139 4.28 14.34 -2.61
N CYS A 140 4.93 15.16 -3.43
CA CYS A 140 6.07 14.73 -4.22
C CYS A 140 7.22 14.32 -3.30
N ILE A 141 7.76 13.12 -3.51
CA ILE A 141 8.96 12.62 -2.83
C ILE A 141 10.19 13.01 -3.65
N GLY A 142 10.14 12.82 -4.97
CA GLY A 142 11.27 13.07 -5.88
C GLY A 142 11.58 11.86 -6.76
N GLY A 143 12.85 11.67 -7.09
CA GLY A 143 13.34 10.55 -7.88
C GLY A 143 13.63 9.31 -7.02
N GLU A 144 14.40 8.36 -7.57
CA GLU A 144 14.72 7.12 -6.88
C GLU A 144 15.58 7.33 -5.63
N ALA A 145 16.49 8.30 -5.63
CA ALA A 145 17.35 8.59 -4.48
C ALA A 145 16.53 9.09 -3.28
N GLU A 146 15.63 10.05 -3.51
CA GLU A 146 14.72 10.57 -2.50
C GLU A 146 13.73 9.50 -2.03
N LEU A 147 13.25 8.65 -2.94
CA LEU A 147 12.43 7.50 -2.59
C LEU A 147 13.15 6.53 -1.66
N ARG A 148 14.42 6.19 -1.92
CA ARG A 148 15.19 5.28 -1.06
C ARG A 148 15.31 5.83 0.35
N THR A 149 15.66 7.10 0.48
CA THR A 149 15.70 7.80 1.78
C THR A 149 14.34 7.73 2.47
N PHE A 150 13.27 8.06 1.76
CA PHE A 150 11.90 8.00 2.29
C PHE A 150 11.54 6.59 2.79
N LEU A 151 11.79 5.55 2.00
CA LEU A 151 11.46 4.17 2.35
C LEU A 151 12.27 3.69 3.56
N THR A 152 13.57 3.99 3.60
CA THR A 152 14.45 3.67 4.73
C THR A 152 13.95 4.34 6.03
N GLU A 153 13.57 5.62 5.96
CA GLU A 153 12.97 6.34 7.09
C GLU A 153 11.65 5.69 7.55
N GLN A 154 10.75 5.34 6.63
CA GLN A 154 9.49 4.69 6.99
C GLN A 154 9.71 3.32 7.63
N LEU A 155 10.65 2.53 7.11
CA LEU A 155 10.95 1.17 7.56
C LEU A 155 11.72 1.13 8.89
N SER A 156 12.41 2.21 9.27
CA SER A 156 13.10 2.35 10.55
C SER A 156 12.17 2.25 11.77
N GLN A 157 10.86 2.41 11.57
CA GLN A 157 9.86 2.20 12.61
C GLN A 157 9.64 0.70 12.83
N ASP A 158 9.83 0.23 14.06
CA ASP A 158 9.82 -1.21 14.41
C ASP A 158 8.65 -1.99 13.79
N VAL A 159 7.44 -1.43 13.89
CA VAL A 159 6.19 -2.06 13.46
C VAL A 159 5.77 -1.72 12.03
N ALA A 160 6.60 -1.01 11.26
CA ALA A 160 6.31 -0.75 9.86
C ALA A 160 6.32 -2.06 9.05
N GLU A 161 5.68 -2.12 7.90
CA GLU A 161 5.76 -3.23 6.95
C GLU A 161 5.65 -2.63 5.54
N MET A 162 6.25 -3.27 4.54
CA MET A 162 6.18 -2.79 3.16
C MET A 162 5.91 -3.96 2.22
N LEU A 163 4.97 -3.73 1.32
CA LEU A 163 4.63 -4.59 0.21
C LEU A 163 5.07 -3.91 -1.09
N LEU A 164 5.75 -4.67 -1.94
CA LEU A 164 6.03 -4.28 -3.31
C LEU A 164 4.86 -4.72 -4.18
N VAL A 165 4.24 -3.79 -4.90
CA VAL A 165 3.24 -4.11 -5.92
C VAL A 165 3.99 -4.35 -7.22
N VAL A 166 3.92 -5.57 -7.73
CA VAL A 166 4.66 -6.02 -8.92
C VAL A 166 3.73 -6.82 -9.83
N ARG A 167 4.15 -7.04 -11.09
CA ARG A 167 3.50 -8.04 -11.94
C ARG A 167 3.80 -9.44 -11.43
N ARG A 168 2.92 -10.40 -11.72
CA ARG A 168 3.11 -11.81 -11.30
C ARG A 168 4.41 -12.42 -11.82
N GLU A 169 4.77 -12.14 -13.07
CA GLU A 169 6.06 -12.56 -13.65
C GLU A 169 7.28 -12.08 -12.83
N VAL A 170 7.23 -10.85 -12.30
CA VAL A 170 8.29 -10.25 -11.49
C VAL A 170 8.37 -10.89 -10.10
N GLU A 171 7.24 -11.27 -9.53
CA GLU A 171 7.20 -12.04 -8.28
C GLU A 171 7.83 -13.43 -8.48
N GLU A 172 7.44 -14.14 -9.54
CA GLU A 172 7.87 -15.50 -9.84
C GLU A 172 9.37 -15.61 -10.14
N ASP A 173 9.93 -14.66 -10.90
CA ASP A 173 11.36 -14.64 -11.24
C ASP A 173 12.25 -13.95 -10.17
N GLY A 174 11.61 -13.26 -9.21
CA GLY A 174 12.29 -12.52 -8.17
C GLY A 174 13.16 -11.36 -8.69
N SER A 175 12.78 -10.76 -9.82
CA SER A 175 13.51 -9.65 -10.46
C SER A 175 13.27 -8.29 -9.80
N TRP A 176 12.36 -8.23 -8.82
CA TRP A 176 12.21 -7.07 -7.91
C TRP A 176 13.44 -6.86 -7.01
N LEU A 177 14.32 -7.85 -6.89
CA LEU A 177 15.59 -7.77 -6.18
C LEU A 177 16.76 -7.77 -7.19
N ASN A 178 17.70 -6.86 -7.01
CA ASN A 178 18.92 -6.79 -7.81
C ASN A 178 19.72 -8.09 -7.69
N ALA A 179 20.29 -8.56 -8.80
CA ALA A 179 20.96 -9.86 -8.88
C ALA A 179 22.15 -9.99 -7.92
N ASP A 180 22.88 -8.90 -7.68
CA ASP A 180 24.04 -8.86 -6.78
C ASP A 180 23.66 -9.04 -5.30
N SER A 181 22.37 -8.85 -4.99
CA SER A 181 21.80 -8.89 -3.64
C SER A 181 21.16 -10.24 -3.29
N LYS A 182 21.23 -11.23 -4.20
CA LYS A 182 20.71 -12.60 -4.01
C LYS A 182 21.67 -13.53 -3.24
N LYS A 183 22.81 -13.02 -2.76
CA LYS A 183 23.78 -13.76 -1.95
C LYS A 183 23.39 -13.84 -0.47
#